data_AF-A0A3D3FYW8-F1
#
_entry.id   AF-A0A3D3FYW8-F1
#
_cell.length_a   1.000
_cell.length_b   1.000
_cell.length_c   1.000
_cell.angle_alpha   90.00
_cell.angle_beta   90.00
_cell.angle_gamma   90.00
#
_symmetry.space_group_name_H-M   'P 1'
#
loop_
_entity.id
_entity.type
_entity.pdbx_description
1 polymer ?
#
loop_
_entity_poly.entity_id
_entity_poly.type
_entity_poly.pdbx_seq_one_letter_code
_entity_poly.pdbx_strand_id
1 'polypeptide(L)'
;MSVEFNIEGLDEVQKKLKALGNKNLSKRISRKAARQAMNIVRDAARQAAKNIDDPNTPEKIYKEIVVSAGRSRDSNSIVMRVGVRGGARIPYTNNAANRRSGRTGSSYQLEGKVWYWRLIEFGRGAVDAGKNTKVLTDGQNFFGRHVGPAPAKPFMRPALQNNIGNATNKFAETFNKELDKELAKL
;
A
#
# COMPACT_ATOMS: atom_id res chain seq x y z
N MET A 1 -17.62 -3.50 -12.91
CA MET A 1 -18.05 -4.43 -11.84
C MET A 1 -18.41 -3.62 -10.61
N SER A 2 -19.70 -3.42 -10.36
CA SER A 2 -20.21 -3.00 -9.05
C SER A 2 -20.27 -4.25 -8.18
N VAL A 3 -19.52 -4.27 -7.08
CA VAL A 3 -19.68 -5.30 -6.05
C VAL A 3 -20.77 -4.79 -5.12
N GLU A 4 -21.91 -5.46 -5.11
CA GLU A 4 -23.03 -5.15 -4.22
C GLU A 4 -22.70 -5.73 -2.83
N PHE A 5 -22.60 -4.85 -1.82
CA PHE A 5 -22.27 -5.24 -0.46
C PHE A 5 -23.53 -5.14 0.40
N ASN A 6 -24.13 -6.28 0.74
CA ASN A 6 -25.15 -6.35 1.76
C ASN A 6 -24.46 -6.43 3.13
N ILE A 7 -24.34 -5.27 3.80
CA ILE A 7 -23.86 -5.24 5.18
C ILE A 7 -25.07 -5.46 6.09
N GLU A 8 -25.33 -6.71 6.43
CA GLU A 8 -26.30 -7.05 7.47
C GLU A 8 -25.84 -6.44 8.81
N GLY A 9 -26.79 -5.87 9.58
CA GLY A 9 -26.51 -5.29 10.90
C GLY A 9 -26.01 -3.84 10.89
N LEU A 10 -26.04 -3.13 9.76
CA LEU A 10 -25.67 -1.70 9.70
C LEU A 10 -26.49 -0.84 10.68
N ASP A 11 -27.78 -1.16 10.83
CA ASP A 11 -28.67 -0.46 11.76
C ASP A 11 -28.24 -0.63 13.22
N GLU A 12 -27.81 -1.84 13.60
CA GLU A 12 -27.28 -2.10 14.94
C GLU A 12 -25.99 -1.35 15.19
N VAL A 13 -25.10 -1.33 14.20
CA VAL A 13 -23.85 -0.55 14.25
C VAL A 13 -24.16 0.93 14.46
N GLN A 14 -25.15 1.47 13.74
CA GLN A 14 -25.55 2.87 13.88
C GLN A 14 -26.12 3.16 15.28
N LYS A 15 -26.94 2.27 15.84
CA LYS A 15 -27.45 2.38 17.21
C LYS A 15 -26.30 2.38 18.23
N LYS A 16 -25.35 1.44 18.10
CA LYS A 16 -24.17 1.35 18.97
C LYS A 16 -23.29 2.61 18.88
N LEU A 17 -23.12 3.16 17.68
CA LEU A 17 -22.38 4.41 17.49
C LEU A 17 -23.08 5.62 18.11
N LYS A 18 -24.41 5.71 17.99
CA LYS A 18 -25.21 6.75 18.66
C LYS A 18 -25.09 6.63 20.18
N ALA A 19 -25.21 5.41 20.72
CA ALA A 19 -25.08 5.14 22.14
C ALA A 19 -23.69 5.50 22.70
N LEU A 20 -22.63 5.23 21.92
CA LEU A 20 -21.26 5.56 22.31
C LEU A 20 -21.04 7.09 22.42
N GLY A 21 -21.68 7.89 21.55
CA GLY A 21 -21.63 9.36 21.56
C GLY A 21 -20.24 10.00 21.32
N ASN A 22 -19.15 9.22 21.30
CA ASN A 22 -17.78 9.72 21.27
C ASN A 22 -17.12 9.51 19.89
N LYS A 23 -17.01 10.60 19.13
CA LYS A 23 -16.42 10.63 17.78
C LYS A 23 -14.95 10.19 17.75
N ASN A 24 -14.14 10.58 18.73
CA ASN A 24 -12.71 10.22 18.76
C ASN A 24 -12.52 8.73 19.02
N LEU A 25 -13.33 8.18 19.92
CA LEU A 25 -13.35 6.77 20.23
C LEU A 25 -13.81 5.93 19.03
N SER A 26 -14.92 6.32 18.39
CA SER A 26 -15.39 5.71 17.14
C SER A 26 -14.28 5.69 16.07
N LYS A 27 -13.62 6.83 15.83
CA LYS A 27 -12.49 6.89 14.88
C LYS A 27 -11.34 5.95 15.25
N ARG A 28 -11.02 5.81 16.54
CA ARG A 28 -9.96 4.89 17.02
C ARG A 28 -10.33 3.43 16.73
N ILE A 29 -11.56 3.05 17.04
CA ILE A 29 -12.10 1.71 16.80
C ILE A 29 -12.12 1.40 15.29
N SER A 30 -12.65 2.32 14.48
CA SER A 30 -12.67 2.18 13.02
C SER A 30 -11.27 2.01 12.43
N ARG A 31 -10.26 2.77 12.90
CA ARG A 31 -8.86 2.60 12.45
C ARG A 31 -8.29 1.23 12.84
N LYS A 32 -8.63 0.73 14.03
CA LYS A 32 -8.19 -0.59 14.49
C LYS A 32 -8.80 -1.70 13.64
N ALA A 33 -10.12 -1.66 13.43
CA ALA A 33 -10.84 -2.58 12.56
C ALA A 33 -10.30 -2.55 11.12
N ALA A 34 -10.12 -1.36 10.54
CA ALA A 34 -9.57 -1.20 9.19
C ALA A 34 -8.15 -1.77 9.08
N ARG A 35 -7.31 -1.59 10.10
CA ARG A 35 -5.96 -2.17 10.10
C ARG A 35 -5.99 -3.70 10.12
N GLN A 36 -6.87 -4.30 10.93
CA GLN A 36 -6.99 -5.75 11.01
C GLN A 36 -7.56 -6.35 9.72
N ALA A 37 -8.57 -5.71 9.14
CA ALA A 37 -9.10 -6.08 7.83
C ALA A 37 -8.02 -6.07 6.74
N MET A 38 -7.26 -4.98 6.65
CA MET A 38 -6.21 -4.84 5.64
C MET A 38 -5.00 -5.76 5.86
N ASN A 39 -4.84 -6.39 7.04
CA ASN A 39 -3.79 -7.39 7.23
C ASN A 39 -3.99 -8.60 6.31
N ILE A 40 -5.24 -8.97 6.00
CA ILE A 40 -5.56 -10.06 5.06
C ILE A 40 -4.95 -9.75 3.68
N VAL A 41 -5.23 -8.55 3.19
CA VAL A 41 -4.69 -8.06 1.90
C VAL A 41 -3.17 -7.97 1.94
N ARG A 42 -2.58 -7.49 3.04
CA ARG A 42 -1.13 -7.43 3.23
C ARG A 42 -0.52 -8.82 3.12
N ASP A 43 -1.09 -9.80 3.81
CA ASP A 43 -0.51 -11.14 3.88
C ASP A 43 -0.65 -11.88 2.54
N ALA A 44 -1.76 -11.70 1.83
CA ALA A 44 -1.91 -12.16 0.45
C ALA A 44 -0.87 -11.49 -0.49
N ALA A 45 -0.67 -10.18 -0.38
CA ALA A 45 0.33 -9.47 -1.18
C ALA A 45 1.76 -9.94 -0.87
N ARG A 46 2.06 -10.25 0.40
CA ARG A 46 3.35 -10.82 0.81
C ARG A 46 3.57 -12.21 0.23
N GLN A 47 2.54 -13.06 0.25
CA GLN A 47 2.62 -14.39 -0.34
C GLN A 47 2.87 -14.31 -1.85
N ALA A 48 2.14 -13.44 -2.56
CA ALA A 48 2.36 -13.23 -3.99
C ALA A 48 3.75 -12.66 -4.31
N ALA A 49 4.24 -11.71 -3.50
CA ALA A 49 5.56 -11.10 -3.68
C ALA A 49 6.72 -12.10 -3.50
N LYS A 50 6.58 -13.11 -2.62
CA LYS A 50 7.60 -14.16 -2.45
C LYS A 50 7.91 -14.92 -3.74
N ASN A 51 6.92 -15.04 -4.64
CA ASN A 51 7.10 -15.72 -5.93
C ASN A 51 7.86 -14.87 -6.95
N ILE A 52 8.05 -13.58 -6.67
CA ILE A 52 8.67 -12.61 -7.59
C ILE A 52 10.03 -12.13 -7.07
N ASP A 53 10.23 -12.15 -5.75
CA ASP A 53 11.49 -11.76 -5.13
C ASP A 53 12.64 -12.64 -5.63
N ASP A 54 13.70 -12.01 -6.12
CA ASP A 54 14.92 -12.69 -6.54
C ASP A 54 15.61 -13.29 -5.30
N PRO A 55 15.89 -14.61 -5.24
CA PRO A 55 16.57 -15.22 -4.11
C PRO A 55 17.95 -14.60 -3.83
N ASN A 56 18.64 -14.09 -4.84
CA ASN A 56 20.03 -13.62 -4.76
C ASN A 56 20.17 -12.20 -4.20
N THR A 57 19.09 -11.41 -4.14
CA THR A 57 19.14 -10.06 -3.56
C THR A 57 18.83 -10.08 -2.06
N PRO A 58 19.55 -9.31 -1.23
CA PRO A 58 19.21 -9.16 0.18
C PRO A 58 17.88 -8.41 0.36
N GLU A 59 17.51 -7.52 -0.56
CA GLU A 59 16.22 -6.83 -0.55
C GLU A 59 15.10 -7.76 -1.02
N LYS A 60 14.05 -7.88 -0.18
CA LYS A 60 12.85 -8.67 -0.47
C LYS A 60 11.61 -7.80 -0.37
N ILE A 61 10.83 -7.70 -1.45
CA ILE A 61 9.59 -6.92 -1.52
C ILE A 61 8.64 -7.36 -0.42
N TYR A 62 8.46 -8.67 -0.21
CA TYR A 62 7.49 -9.17 0.77
C TYR A 62 7.76 -8.63 2.20
N LYS A 63 9.03 -8.37 2.56
CA LYS A 63 9.38 -7.83 3.89
C LYS A 63 8.95 -6.37 4.06
N GLU A 64 8.92 -5.61 2.98
CA GLU A 64 8.60 -4.17 3.00
C GLU A 64 7.11 -3.88 2.77
N ILE A 65 6.28 -4.87 2.40
CA ILE A 65 4.82 -4.68 2.30
C ILE A 65 4.22 -4.52 3.70
N VAL A 66 3.54 -3.39 3.92
CA VAL A 66 2.94 -3.00 5.19
C VAL A 66 1.54 -2.42 5.02
N VAL A 67 0.73 -2.52 6.08
CA VAL A 67 -0.51 -1.74 6.21
C VAL A 67 -0.13 -0.34 6.72
N SER A 68 -0.64 0.71 6.09
CA SER A 68 -0.42 2.09 6.52
C SER A 68 -1.68 2.94 6.34
N ALA A 69 -1.79 4.02 7.10
CA ALA A 69 -2.87 4.99 6.90
C ALA A 69 -2.71 5.70 5.55
N GLY A 70 -3.82 5.88 4.84
CA GLY A 70 -3.91 6.74 3.67
C GLY A 70 -4.13 8.20 4.07
N ARG A 71 -3.91 9.11 3.11
CA ARG A 71 -4.31 10.51 3.24
C ARG A 71 -5.73 10.65 2.70
N SER A 72 -6.56 11.40 3.41
CA SER A 72 -7.86 11.83 2.92
C SER A 72 -8.01 13.33 3.11
N ARG A 73 -8.73 13.97 2.20
CA ARG A 73 -9.14 15.37 2.31
C ARG A 73 -10.27 15.53 3.34
N ASP A 74 -11.07 14.48 3.54
CA ASP A 74 -12.13 14.48 4.53
C ASP A 74 -11.60 13.98 5.88
N SER A 75 -11.72 14.83 6.89
CA SER A 75 -11.33 14.53 8.28
C SER A 75 -12.17 13.45 8.95
N ASN A 76 -13.38 13.16 8.43
CA ASN A 76 -14.27 12.13 8.96
C ASN A 76 -14.02 10.76 8.35
N SER A 77 -13.53 10.71 7.12
CA SER A 77 -13.12 9.46 6.48
C SER A 77 -11.86 8.83 7.09
N ILE A 78 -11.81 7.50 7.09
CA ILE A 78 -10.63 6.72 7.47
C ILE A 78 -10.20 5.92 6.25
N VAL A 79 -8.96 6.13 5.82
CA VAL A 79 -8.37 5.39 4.70
C VAL A 79 -7.24 4.52 5.24
N MET A 80 -7.30 3.23 4.95
CA MET A 80 -6.24 2.28 5.22
C MET A 80 -5.79 1.67 3.91
N ARG A 81 -4.47 1.57 3.70
CA ARG A 81 -3.87 1.04 2.48
C ARG A 81 -2.84 -0.02 2.79
N VAL A 82 -2.62 -0.91 1.82
CA VAL A 82 -1.48 -1.83 1.78
C VAL A 82 -0.51 -1.32 0.74
N GLY A 83 0.78 -1.29 1.07
CA GLY A 83 1.81 -0.88 0.13
C GLY A 83 3.21 -1.09 0.68
N VAL A 84 4.19 -0.83 -0.17
CA VAL A 84 5.61 -0.95 0.19
C VAL A 84 6.04 0.23 1.06
N ARG A 85 6.71 -0.05 2.18
CA ARG A 85 7.24 0.96 3.10
C ARG A 85 8.19 1.91 2.36
N GLY A 86 7.96 3.21 2.50
CA GLY A 86 8.72 4.26 1.79
C GLY A 86 8.30 4.48 0.33
N GLY A 87 7.43 3.62 -0.23
CA GLY A 87 6.97 3.73 -1.61
C GLY A 87 8.04 3.38 -2.63
N ALA A 88 7.88 3.87 -3.87
CA ALA A 88 8.83 3.62 -4.96
C ALA A 88 9.92 4.70 -5.10
N ARG A 89 9.70 5.88 -4.52
CA ARG A 89 10.64 7.01 -4.45
C ARG A 89 10.39 7.77 -3.16
N ILE A 90 11.44 8.31 -2.55
CA ILE A 90 11.36 9.10 -1.33
C ILE A 90 11.33 10.58 -1.70
N PRO A 91 10.30 11.36 -1.30
CA PRO A 91 10.27 12.79 -1.55
C PRO A 91 11.33 13.51 -0.70
N TYR A 92 11.97 14.52 -1.27
CA TYR A 92 12.83 15.40 -0.47
C TYR A 92 11.98 16.16 0.56
N THR A 93 12.48 16.23 1.80
CA THR A 93 11.85 17.05 2.83
C THR A 93 11.94 18.54 2.48
N ASN A 94 10.93 19.32 2.84
CA ASN A 94 10.93 20.76 2.60
C ASN A 94 11.80 21.48 3.65
N ASN A 95 13.09 21.64 3.37
CA ASN A 95 14.03 22.37 4.21
C ASN A 95 14.82 23.42 3.40
N ALA A 96 15.54 24.31 4.08
CA ALA A 96 16.27 25.41 3.42
C ALA A 96 17.32 24.91 2.41
N ALA A 97 18.05 23.85 2.72
CA ALA A 97 19.06 23.27 1.82
C ALA A 97 18.44 22.70 0.53
N ASN A 98 17.32 21.99 0.64
CA ASN A 98 16.59 21.43 -0.51
C ASN A 98 15.91 22.51 -1.34
N ARG A 99 15.46 23.61 -0.74
CA ARG A 99 14.94 24.78 -1.46
C ARG A 99 16.03 25.47 -2.28
N ARG A 100 17.20 25.74 -1.68
CA ARG A 100 18.35 26.35 -2.36
C ARG A 100 18.87 25.51 -3.54
N SER A 101 18.75 24.18 -3.44
CA SER A 101 19.18 23.24 -4.46
C SER A 101 18.07 22.81 -5.44
N GLY A 102 16.88 23.42 -5.37
CA GLY A 102 15.76 23.09 -6.27
C GLY A 102 15.21 21.66 -6.11
N ARG A 103 15.53 20.98 -5.00
CA ARG A 103 15.14 19.58 -4.74
C ARG A 103 13.74 19.45 -4.13
N THR A 104 13.18 20.53 -3.59
CA THR A 104 11.81 20.51 -3.03
C THR A 104 10.81 20.16 -4.13
N GLY A 105 9.96 19.15 -3.88
CA GLY A 105 9.02 18.60 -4.87
C GLY A 105 9.59 17.47 -5.72
N SER A 106 10.91 17.28 -5.73
CA SER A 106 11.57 16.12 -6.34
C SER A 106 11.60 14.91 -5.40
N SER A 107 11.95 13.75 -5.94
CA SER A 107 12.10 12.50 -5.17
C SER A 107 13.31 11.70 -5.64
N TYR A 108 13.90 10.93 -4.73
CA TYR A 108 15.09 10.13 -4.99
C TYR A 108 14.83 8.64 -4.73
N GLN A 109 15.71 7.79 -5.27
CA GLN A 109 15.73 6.35 -4.98
C GLN A 109 16.67 6.13 -3.80
N LEU A 110 16.23 5.37 -2.80
CA LEU A 110 17.08 5.02 -1.66
C LEU A 110 17.72 3.66 -1.93
N GLU A 111 19.03 3.59 -1.76
CA GLU A 111 19.79 2.34 -1.79
C GLU A 111 19.35 1.42 -0.64
N GLY A 112 19.35 0.10 -0.84
CA GLY A 112 18.84 -0.86 0.14
C GLY A 112 17.31 -0.86 0.31
N LYS A 113 16.57 -0.28 -0.64
CA LYS A 113 15.10 -0.37 -0.69
C LYS A 113 14.61 -0.99 -1.99
N VAL A 114 13.50 -1.70 -1.89
CA VAL A 114 12.84 -2.42 -3.00
C VAL A 114 12.12 -1.49 -3.99
N TRP A 115 12.70 -0.34 -4.35
CA TRP A 115 12.06 0.68 -5.20
C TRP A 115 11.52 0.13 -6.53
N TYR A 116 12.15 -0.94 -7.02
CA TYR A 116 11.85 -1.62 -8.27
C TYR A 116 10.50 -2.36 -8.26
N TRP A 117 9.85 -2.51 -7.09
CA TRP A 117 8.54 -3.14 -6.97
C TRP A 117 7.50 -2.57 -7.95
N ARG A 118 7.58 -1.26 -8.26
CA ARG A 118 6.63 -0.60 -9.18
C ARG A 118 6.77 -1.10 -10.61
N LEU A 119 8.00 -1.44 -11.02
CA LEU A 119 8.29 -1.89 -12.38
C LEU A 119 7.73 -3.30 -12.59
N ILE A 120 7.72 -4.10 -11.52
CA ILE A 120 7.06 -5.40 -11.48
C ILE A 120 5.54 -5.22 -11.48
N GLU A 121 5.00 -4.41 -10.56
CA GLU A 121 3.54 -4.27 -10.38
C GLU A 121 2.84 -3.67 -11.62
N PHE A 122 3.45 -2.69 -12.27
CA PHE A 122 2.83 -1.94 -13.38
C PHE A 122 3.48 -2.21 -14.74
N GLY A 123 4.58 -2.95 -14.79
CA GLY A 123 5.39 -3.10 -15.98
C GLY A 123 6.25 -1.87 -16.25
N ARG A 124 6.98 -1.91 -17.36
CA ARG A 124 7.75 -0.78 -17.88
C ARG A 124 7.70 -0.76 -19.41
N GLY A 125 7.78 0.45 -19.96
CA GLY A 125 7.99 0.66 -21.38
C GLY A 125 9.39 0.23 -21.83
N ALA A 126 9.61 0.32 -23.14
CA ALA A 126 10.92 0.14 -23.72
C ALA A 126 11.87 1.26 -23.28
N VAL A 127 13.17 0.95 -23.22
CA VAL A 127 14.21 1.88 -22.79
C VAL A 127 15.35 1.86 -23.80
N ASP A 128 15.72 3.03 -24.30
CA ASP A 128 16.85 3.22 -25.20
C ASP A 128 18.05 3.83 -24.46
N ALA A 129 19.26 3.49 -24.92
CA ALA A 129 20.49 4.10 -24.43
C ALA A 129 20.53 5.61 -24.75
N GLY A 130 21.00 6.41 -23.80
CA GLY A 130 21.12 7.86 -23.98
C GLY A 130 22.15 8.24 -25.06
N LYS A 131 22.08 9.47 -25.59
CA LYS A 131 22.92 9.93 -26.72
C LYS A 131 24.44 9.69 -26.55
N ASN A 132 24.95 9.76 -25.31
CA ASN A 132 26.38 9.56 -25.00
C ASN A 132 26.67 8.16 -24.42
N THR A 133 25.66 7.33 -24.25
CA THR A 133 25.78 5.96 -23.76
C THR A 133 25.61 5.04 -24.95
N LYS A 134 26.67 4.33 -25.34
CA LYS A 134 26.59 3.48 -26.54
C LYS A 134 25.67 2.29 -26.35
N VAL A 135 25.54 1.79 -25.12
CA VAL A 135 24.88 0.53 -24.75
C VAL A 135 24.42 0.57 -23.28
N LEU A 136 23.38 -0.19 -22.94
CA LEU A 136 22.92 -0.43 -21.57
C LEU A 136 23.62 -1.68 -21.01
N THR A 137 24.16 -1.56 -19.80
CA THR A 137 24.86 -2.65 -19.10
C THR A 137 24.75 -2.43 -17.59
N ASP A 138 24.75 -3.53 -16.83
CA ASP A 138 24.86 -3.54 -15.35
C ASP A 138 26.31 -3.85 -14.89
N GLY A 139 27.26 -3.93 -15.82
CA GLY A 139 28.66 -4.30 -15.57
C GLY A 139 28.94 -5.80 -15.66
N GLN A 140 27.92 -6.66 -15.64
CA GLN A 140 28.06 -8.11 -15.83
C GLN A 140 27.39 -8.60 -17.12
N ASN A 141 26.29 -7.97 -17.50
CA ASN A 141 25.45 -8.32 -18.63
C ASN A 141 25.36 -7.14 -19.61
N PHE A 142 25.22 -7.48 -20.89
CA PHE A 142 25.05 -6.53 -21.98
C PHE A 142 23.60 -6.56 -22.47
N PHE A 143 22.89 -5.45 -22.33
CA PHE A 143 21.48 -5.34 -22.73
C PHE A 143 21.29 -4.65 -24.10
N GLY A 144 22.37 -4.20 -24.74
CA GLY A 144 22.34 -3.54 -26.03
C GLY A 144 21.87 -2.09 -25.98
N ARG A 145 21.50 -1.54 -27.14
CA ARG A 145 21.03 -0.15 -27.27
C ARG A 145 19.56 0.03 -26.89
N HIS A 146 18.78 -1.03 -27.01
CA HIS A 146 17.35 -1.03 -26.80
C HIS A 146 16.98 -2.20 -25.90
N VAL A 147 16.24 -1.92 -24.83
CA VAL A 147 15.64 -2.93 -23.99
C VAL A 147 14.13 -2.86 -24.19
N GLY A 148 13.57 -3.95 -24.71
CA GLY A 148 12.13 -4.06 -24.94
C GLY A 148 11.30 -3.83 -23.67
N PRO A 149 9.99 -3.57 -23.83
CA PRO A 149 9.09 -3.39 -22.69
C PRO A 149 9.00 -4.67 -21.86
N ALA A 150 8.69 -4.52 -20.57
CA ALA A 150 8.40 -5.66 -19.70
C ALA A 150 6.95 -5.57 -19.21
N PRO A 151 6.14 -6.62 -19.37
CA PRO A 151 4.74 -6.60 -18.95
C PRO A 151 4.62 -6.57 -17.42
N ALA A 152 3.49 -6.05 -16.94
CA ALA A 152 3.16 -6.03 -15.53
C ALA A 152 2.97 -7.45 -14.98
N LYS A 153 3.56 -7.72 -13.82
CA LYS A 153 3.33 -8.91 -12.98
C LYS A 153 2.73 -8.45 -11.65
N PRO A 154 1.45 -8.08 -11.63
CA PRO A 154 0.85 -7.45 -10.46
C PRO A 154 0.70 -8.47 -9.32
N PHE A 155 1.08 -8.06 -8.11
CA PHE A 155 1.00 -8.86 -6.89
C PHE A 155 0.24 -8.15 -5.77
N MET A 156 0.18 -6.82 -5.77
CA MET A 156 -0.62 -6.06 -4.81
C MET A 156 -2.06 -5.86 -5.27
N ARG A 157 -2.29 -5.54 -6.55
CA ARG A 157 -3.65 -5.35 -7.09
C ARG A 157 -4.52 -6.60 -6.96
N PRO A 158 -4.08 -7.81 -7.38
CA PRO A 158 -4.84 -9.04 -7.21
C PRO A 158 -5.06 -9.37 -5.73
N ALA A 159 -4.07 -9.11 -4.86
CA ALA A 159 -4.19 -9.35 -3.43
C ALA A 159 -5.32 -8.52 -2.80
N LEU A 160 -5.54 -7.28 -3.26
CA LEU A 160 -6.69 -6.48 -2.84
C LEU A 160 -7.98 -6.99 -3.45
N GLN A 161 -8.03 -7.14 -4.79
CA GLN A 161 -9.25 -7.50 -5.53
C GLN A 161 -9.85 -8.82 -5.06
N ASN A 162 -9.01 -9.83 -4.82
CA ASN A 162 -9.46 -11.16 -4.40
C ASN A 162 -9.86 -11.22 -2.92
N ASN A 163 -9.56 -10.19 -2.13
CA ASN A 163 -9.81 -10.18 -0.68
C ASN A 163 -10.73 -9.05 -0.23
N ILE A 164 -11.42 -8.35 -1.15
CA ILE A 164 -12.32 -7.24 -0.76
C ILE A 164 -13.41 -7.76 0.19
N GLY A 165 -14.08 -8.86 -0.14
CA GLY A 165 -15.11 -9.46 0.72
C GLY A 165 -14.56 -9.87 2.10
N ASN A 166 -13.44 -10.58 2.12
CA ASN A 166 -12.79 -11.01 3.37
C ASN A 166 -12.39 -9.82 4.25
N ALA A 167 -11.84 -8.76 3.65
CA ALA A 167 -11.47 -7.55 4.38
C ALA A 167 -12.70 -6.81 4.92
N THR A 168 -13.78 -6.68 4.13
CA THR A 168 -15.03 -6.04 4.56
C THR A 168 -15.68 -6.81 5.71
N ASN A 169 -15.76 -8.13 5.61
CA ASN A 169 -16.31 -8.97 6.67
C ASN A 169 -15.47 -8.87 7.95
N LYS A 170 -14.13 -8.93 7.82
CA LYS A 170 -13.25 -8.80 8.97
C LYS A 170 -13.34 -7.43 9.63
N PHE A 171 -13.55 -6.38 8.82
CA PHE A 171 -13.80 -5.04 9.32
C PHE A 171 -15.07 -5.00 10.15
N ALA A 172 -16.20 -5.48 9.62
CA ALA A 172 -17.49 -5.45 10.31
C ALA A 172 -17.44 -6.24 11.63
N GLU A 173 -16.87 -7.45 11.61
CA GLU A 173 -16.68 -8.29 12.80
C GLU A 173 -15.86 -7.57 13.87
N THR A 174 -14.68 -7.06 13.50
CA THR A 174 -13.79 -6.39 14.43
C THR A 174 -14.40 -5.10 14.96
N PHE A 175 -15.05 -4.34 14.09
CA PHE A 175 -15.67 -3.07 14.44
C PHE A 175 -16.78 -3.25 15.46
N ASN A 176 -17.69 -4.19 15.21
CA ASN A 176 -18.78 -4.53 16.13
C ASN A 176 -18.24 -5.02 17.48
N LYS A 177 -17.27 -5.94 17.47
CA LYS A 177 -16.63 -6.46 18.68
C LYS A 177 -16.00 -5.36 19.54
N GLU A 178 -15.33 -4.40 18.90
CA GLU A 178 -14.68 -3.29 19.61
C GLU A 178 -15.70 -2.24 20.07
N LEU A 179 -16.80 -2.02 19.35
CA LEU A 179 -17.92 -1.19 19.83
C LEU A 179 -18.53 -1.79 21.10
N ASP A 180 -18.84 -3.08 21.09
CA ASP A 180 -19.42 -3.78 22.24
C ASP A 180 -18.50 -3.70 23.47
N LYS A 181 -17.20 -3.87 23.26
CA LYS A 181 -16.20 -3.72 24.31
C LYS A 181 -16.14 -2.32 24.92
N GLU A 182 -16.33 -1.27 24.12
CA GLU A 182 -16.29 0.10 24.62
C GLU A 182 -17.62 0.52 25.25
N LEU A 183 -18.76 0.01 24.74
CA LEU A 183 -20.07 0.20 25.38
C LEU A 183 -20.15 -0.49 26.75
N ALA A 184 -19.54 -1.66 26.92
CA ALA A 184 -19.48 -2.36 28.21
C ALA A 184 -18.66 -1.66 29.30
N LYS A 185 -17.96 -0.56 28.97
CA LYS A 185 -17.18 0.25 29.92
C LYS A 185 -17.91 1.52 30.36
N LEU A 186 -19.04 1.84 29.72
CA LEU A 186 -19.92 2.93 30.11
C LEU A 186 -20.79 2.49 31.28
#